data_AF-A0A4S8KMM7-F1
#
_entry.id   AF-A0A4S8KMM7-F1
#
_cell.length_a   1.000
_cell.length_b   1.000
_cell.length_c   1.000
_cell.angle_alpha   90.00
_cell.angle_beta   90.00
_cell.angle_gamma   90.00
#
_symmetry.space_group_name_H-M   'P 1'
#
loop_
_entity.id
_entity.type
_entity.pdbx_description
1 polymer ?
#
loop_
_entity_poly.entity_id
_entity_poly.type
_entity_poly.pdbx_seq_one_letter_code
_entity_poly.pdbx_strand_id
1 'polypeptide(L)'
;PHEQLGLGVNDTAIIRNAGGAVAEVLTTILACQKFGVRHFMVIKHTDCGGFRLQGREIMEHYKAKAKSNPALSAKTVEEVTSEIKVFGYGNTPFEEVVLNDVEFLRKNPLIYEDTVVSGWVFDDETGKVWIFFFDELFNALFEKRRLIFRTDSPSCLKLVDNCAVQ
;
A
#
# COMPACT_ATOMS: atom_id res chain seq x y z
N PRO A 1 6.24 -13.51 -4.80
CA PRO A 1 6.97 -12.22 -4.88
C PRO A 1 8.46 -12.25 -4.49
N HIS A 2 8.91 -13.03 -3.49
CA HIS A 2 10.34 -13.05 -3.10
C HIS A 2 11.27 -13.39 -4.29
N GLU A 3 11.01 -14.50 -5.00
CA GLU A 3 11.79 -14.87 -6.20
C GLU A 3 11.59 -13.92 -7.38
N GLN A 4 10.34 -13.48 -7.64
CA GLN A 4 10.02 -12.56 -8.74
C GLN A 4 10.72 -11.19 -8.61
N LEU A 5 11.17 -10.84 -7.40
CA LEU A 5 11.87 -9.61 -7.10
C LEU A 5 13.33 -9.87 -6.68
N GLY A 6 13.85 -11.09 -6.81
CA GLY A 6 15.24 -11.44 -6.50
C GLY A 6 15.67 -11.31 -5.04
N LEU A 7 14.75 -11.41 -4.07
CA LEU A 7 15.03 -11.19 -2.63
C LEU A 7 15.32 -12.50 -1.87
N GLY A 8 16.30 -12.47 -0.97
CA GLY A 8 16.49 -13.50 0.06
C GLY A 8 15.42 -13.42 1.15
N VAL A 9 15.27 -14.51 1.92
CA VAL A 9 14.21 -14.70 2.94
C VAL A 9 14.24 -13.67 4.09
N ASN A 10 15.35 -12.93 4.25
CA ASN A 10 15.52 -11.94 5.33
C ASN A 10 15.91 -10.53 4.85
N ASP A 11 15.89 -10.27 3.54
CA ASP A 11 16.39 -8.99 3.01
C ASP A 11 15.33 -7.87 3.08
N THR A 12 14.06 -8.26 3.14
CA THR A 12 12.94 -7.34 3.06
C THR A 12 11.76 -7.86 3.85
N ALA A 13 11.08 -6.97 4.56
CA ALA A 13 9.73 -7.26 5.04
C ALA A 13 8.69 -6.89 3.95
N ILE A 14 7.68 -7.73 3.78
CA ILE A 14 6.60 -7.53 2.82
C ILE A 14 5.31 -7.33 3.60
N ILE A 15 4.67 -6.17 3.43
CA ILE A 15 3.37 -5.86 3.99
C ILE A 15 2.34 -5.94 2.87
N ARG A 16 1.24 -6.66 3.11
CA ARG A 16 0.15 -6.82 2.15
C ARG A 16 -1.20 -6.54 2.79
N ASN A 17 -2.03 -5.78 2.10
CA ASN A 17 -3.44 -5.55 2.43
C ASN A 17 -4.25 -5.26 1.18
N ALA A 18 -5.56 -5.08 1.34
CA ALA A 18 -6.44 -4.73 0.25
C ALA A 18 -5.99 -3.41 -0.40
N GLY A 19 -5.78 -3.46 -1.72
CA GLY A 19 -5.31 -2.33 -2.50
C GLY A 19 -3.87 -1.92 -2.22
N GLY A 20 -3.14 -2.57 -1.31
CA GLY A 20 -1.84 -2.06 -0.85
C GLY A 20 -1.95 -0.72 -0.12
N ALA A 21 -3.11 -0.41 0.47
CA ALA A 21 -3.43 0.91 1.02
C ALA A 21 -2.52 1.27 2.19
N VAL A 22 -1.71 2.32 2.02
CA VAL A 22 -0.62 2.61 2.95
C VAL A 22 -1.12 3.15 4.29
N ALA A 23 -2.19 3.95 4.26
CA ALA A 23 -2.79 4.52 5.47
C ALA A 23 -3.35 3.45 6.44
N GLU A 24 -3.73 2.27 5.94
CA GLU A 24 -4.23 1.15 6.76
C GLU A 24 -3.12 0.42 7.52
N VAL A 25 -1.87 0.52 7.06
CA VAL A 25 -0.73 -0.21 7.61
C VAL A 25 0.33 0.72 8.19
N LEU A 26 -0.02 1.99 8.44
CA LEU A 26 0.89 3.00 9.00
C LEU A 26 1.52 2.51 10.32
N THR A 27 0.75 1.91 11.22
CA THR A 27 1.29 1.40 12.50
C THR A 27 2.40 0.36 12.30
N THR A 28 2.24 -0.54 11.32
CA THR A 28 3.27 -1.51 10.93
C THR A 28 4.48 -0.82 10.33
N ILE A 29 4.29 0.19 9.48
CA ILE A 29 5.36 1.01 8.91
C ILE A 29 6.18 1.68 10.02
N LEU A 30 5.53 2.27 11.02
CA LEU A 30 6.19 2.88 12.18
C LEU A 30 7.00 1.85 12.98
N ALA A 31 6.47 0.64 13.16
CA ALA A 31 7.21 -0.46 13.79
C ALA A 31 8.44 -0.86 12.96
N CYS A 32 8.34 -0.96 11.63
CA CYS A 32 9.47 -1.25 10.75
C CYS A 32 10.58 -0.20 10.86
N GLN A 33 10.24 1.09 10.96
CA GLN A 33 11.22 2.14 11.18
C GLN A 33 12.02 1.95 12.47
N LYS A 34 11.38 1.42 13.53
CA LYS A 34 12.04 1.11 14.81
C LYS A 34 13.10 0.01 14.67
N PHE A 35 12.92 -0.90 13.72
CA PHE A 35 13.89 -1.95 13.39
C PHE A 35 14.94 -1.51 12.35
N GLY A 36 15.00 -0.21 12.02
CA GLY A 36 16.02 0.34 11.13
C GLY A 36 15.65 0.34 9.65
N VAL A 37 14.41 0.01 9.28
CA VAL A 37 13.93 0.21 7.90
C VAL A 37 13.92 1.70 7.60
N ARG A 38 14.55 2.07 6.48
CA ARG A 38 14.57 3.44 5.95
C ARG A 38 14.12 3.53 4.51
N HIS A 39 13.95 2.42 3.80
CA HIS A 39 13.50 2.44 2.41
C HIS A 39 12.16 1.73 2.28
N PHE A 40 11.14 2.44 1.82
CA PHE A 40 9.80 1.92 1.58
C PHE A 40 9.47 1.95 0.09
N MET A 41 8.99 0.83 -0.42
CA MET A 41 8.52 0.70 -1.79
C MET A 41 7.00 0.46 -1.75
N VAL A 42 6.23 1.40 -2.29
CA VAL A 42 4.79 1.26 -2.48
C VAL A 42 4.56 0.64 -3.86
N ILE A 43 4.01 -0.57 -3.89
CA ILE A 43 3.78 -1.35 -5.11
C ILE A 43 2.29 -1.65 -5.25
N LYS A 44 1.68 -1.08 -6.29
CA LYS A 44 0.30 -1.37 -6.71
C LYS A 44 0.31 -2.23 -7.96
N HIS A 45 -0.76 -2.96 -8.22
CA HIS A 45 -0.90 -3.71 -9.46
C HIS A 45 -2.06 -3.20 -10.33
N THR A 46 -1.96 -3.39 -11.65
CA THR A 46 -2.88 -2.80 -12.63
C THR A 46 -4.29 -3.40 -12.58
N ASP A 47 -4.43 -4.69 -12.30
CA ASP A 47 -5.73 -5.37 -12.20
C ASP A 47 -6.21 -5.55 -10.75
N CYS A 48 -6.11 -4.48 -9.95
CA CYS A 48 -6.59 -4.50 -8.57
C CYS A 48 -8.12 -4.40 -8.51
N GLY A 49 -8.74 -5.35 -7.80
CA GLY A 49 -10.18 -5.34 -7.53
C GLY A 49 -10.65 -4.03 -6.86
N GLY A 50 -9.78 -3.33 -6.14
CA GLY A 50 -10.06 -2.05 -5.50
C GLY A 50 -10.46 -0.93 -6.48
N PHE A 51 -10.00 -0.95 -7.72
CA PHE A 51 -10.43 0.02 -8.77
C PHE A 51 -11.85 -0.27 -9.28
N ARG A 52 -12.35 -1.48 -9.08
CA ARG A 52 -13.73 -1.86 -9.43
C ARG A 52 -14.71 -1.58 -8.30
N LEU A 53 -14.22 -1.13 -7.14
CA LEU A 53 -15.00 -0.95 -5.93
C LEU A 53 -15.20 0.53 -5.62
N GLN A 54 -16.47 0.94 -5.53
CA GLN A 54 -16.84 2.15 -4.82
C GLN A 54 -17.09 1.80 -3.36
N GLY A 55 -16.14 2.11 -2.49
CA GLY A 55 -16.18 1.63 -1.11
C GLY A 55 -17.45 2.03 -0.34
N ARG A 56 -18.03 3.19 -0.64
CA ARG A 56 -19.28 3.64 -0.02
C ARG A 56 -20.43 2.69 -0.33
N GLU A 57 -20.54 2.21 -1.57
CA GLU A 57 -21.59 1.30 -2.00
C GLU A 57 -21.51 -0.04 -1.25
N ILE A 58 -20.30 -0.56 -1.05
CA ILE A 58 -20.06 -1.78 -0.26
C ILE A 58 -20.55 -1.57 1.17
N MET A 59 -20.13 -0.48 1.81
CA MET A 59 -20.49 -0.21 3.19
C MET A 59 -21.99 0.01 3.37
N GLU A 60 -22.64 0.73 2.46
CA GLU A 60 -24.09 0.93 2.47
C GLU A 60 -24.84 -0.40 2.32
N HIS A 61 -24.40 -1.28 1.42
CA HIS A 61 -24.98 -2.61 1.23
C HIS A 61 -24.91 -3.44 2.52
N TYR A 62 -23.72 -3.58 3.12
CA TYR A 62 -23.55 -4.38 4.33
C TYR A 62 -24.24 -3.75 5.55
N LYS A 63 -24.30 -2.42 5.62
CA LYS A 63 -25.05 -1.70 6.65
C LYS A 63 -26.55 -1.94 6.55
N ALA A 64 -27.12 -1.89 5.34
CA ALA A 64 -28.52 -2.21 5.10
C ALA A 64 -28.84 -3.67 5.48
N LYS A 65 -27.95 -4.60 5.11
CA LYS A 65 -28.07 -6.02 5.50
C LYS A 65 -27.97 -6.23 7.01
N ALA A 66 -27.12 -5.49 7.71
CA ALA A 66 -27.02 -5.58 9.17
C ALA A 66 -28.27 -5.01 9.86
N LYS A 67 -28.82 -3.90 9.36
CA LYS A 67 -30.07 -3.29 9.87
C LYS A 67 -31.31 -4.16 9.66
N SER A 68 -31.31 -5.08 8.71
CA SER A 68 -32.42 -6.02 8.51
C SER A 68 -32.40 -7.21 9.47
N ASN A 69 -31.34 -7.38 10.26
CA ASN A 69 -31.28 -8.42 11.29
C ASN A 69 -32.05 -7.96 12.55
N PRO A 70 -33.15 -8.62 12.93
CA PRO A 70 -33.96 -8.22 14.09
C PRO A 70 -33.24 -8.38 15.43
N ALA A 71 -32.13 -9.12 15.49
CA ALA A 71 -31.30 -9.25 16.68
C ALA A 71 -30.36 -8.06 16.92
N LEU A 72 -30.20 -7.16 15.95
CA LEU A 72 -29.30 -6.01 16.03
C LEU A 72 -30.10 -4.71 16.12
N SER A 73 -29.70 -3.83 17.05
CA SER A 73 -30.25 -2.49 17.09
C SER A 73 -29.64 -1.62 15.99
N ALA A 74 -30.44 -0.72 15.40
CA ALA A 74 -29.94 0.24 14.40
C ALA A 74 -28.79 1.10 14.96
N LYS A 75 -28.84 1.43 16.25
CA LYS A 75 -27.78 2.19 16.94
C LYS A 75 -26.46 1.43 16.95
N THR A 76 -26.49 0.13 17.28
CA THR A 76 -25.30 -0.73 17.29
C THR A 76 -24.67 -0.81 15.90
N VAL A 77 -25.50 -0.93 14.84
CA VAL A 77 -25.00 -0.96 13.47
C VAL A 77 -24.34 0.37 13.07
N GLU A 78 -24.93 1.50 13.46
CA GLU A 78 -24.33 2.83 13.23
C GLU A 78 -22.99 3.00 13.96
N GLU A 79 -22.95 2.66 15.25
CA GLU A 79 -21.73 2.75 16.07
C GLU A 79 -20.59 1.94 15.46
N VAL A 80 -20.81 0.66 15.16
CA VAL A 80 -19.79 -0.21 14.57
C VAL A 80 -19.35 0.27 13.19
N THR A 81 -20.29 0.71 12.33
CA THR A 81 -19.95 1.13 10.97
C THR A 81 -19.27 2.49 10.90
N SER A 82 -19.43 3.35 11.92
CA SER A 82 -18.80 4.67 11.97
C SER A 82 -17.29 4.63 12.16
N GLU A 83 -16.77 3.54 12.74
CA GLU A 83 -15.34 3.35 12.98
C GLU A 83 -14.62 2.68 11.79
N ILE A 84 -15.36 2.15 10.82
CA ILE A 84 -14.81 1.41 9.69
C ILE A 84 -14.40 2.37 8.58
N LYS A 85 -13.12 2.33 8.22
CA LYS A 85 -12.62 3.03 7.04
C LYS A 85 -13.12 2.37 5.76
N VAL A 86 -13.50 3.22 4.81
CA VAL A 86 -14.05 2.79 3.54
C VAL A 86 -12.92 2.52 2.55
N PHE A 87 -12.89 1.32 1.96
CA PHE A 87 -11.91 0.93 0.95
C PHE A 87 -12.51 0.91 -0.46
N GLY A 88 -11.81 1.50 -1.41
CA GLY A 88 -12.15 1.48 -2.83
C GLY A 88 -11.53 2.68 -3.56
N TYR A 89 -10.93 2.42 -4.71
CA TYR A 89 -10.29 3.46 -5.53
C TYR A 89 -11.23 3.99 -6.62
N GLY A 90 -12.32 3.27 -6.92
CA GLY A 90 -13.24 3.62 -8.00
C GLY A 90 -12.48 3.95 -9.29
N ASN A 91 -12.86 5.06 -9.93
CA ASN A 91 -12.28 5.49 -11.20
C ASN A 91 -10.99 6.32 -11.05
N THR A 92 -10.38 6.38 -9.87
CA THR A 92 -9.11 7.08 -9.69
C THR A 92 -8.02 6.38 -10.52
N PRO A 93 -7.24 7.11 -11.35
CA PRO A 93 -6.13 6.53 -12.09
C PRO A 93 -5.12 5.84 -11.16
N PHE A 94 -4.59 4.68 -11.57
CA PHE A 94 -3.71 3.90 -10.69
C PHE A 94 -2.43 4.66 -10.33
N GLU A 95 -1.93 5.47 -11.26
CA GLU A 95 -0.84 6.43 -11.07
C GLU A 95 -1.09 7.36 -9.88
N GLU A 96 -2.30 7.91 -9.82
CA GLU A 96 -2.72 8.84 -8.78
C GLU A 96 -2.84 8.10 -7.44
N VAL A 97 -3.33 6.86 -7.43
CA VAL A 97 -3.39 6.03 -6.22
C VAL A 97 -1.99 5.76 -5.66
N VAL A 98 -1.03 5.39 -6.52
CA VAL A 98 0.37 5.18 -6.11
C VAL A 98 0.95 6.48 -5.55
N LEU A 99 0.78 7.59 -6.27
CA LEU A 99 1.32 8.89 -5.86
C LEU A 99 0.74 9.36 -4.53
N ASN A 100 -0.57 9.23 -4.33
CA ASN A 100 -1.24 9.61 -3.10
C ASN A 100 -0.70 8.85 -1.89
N ASP A 101 -0.43 7.55 -2.04
CA ASP A 101 0.13 6.74 -0.96
C ASP A 101 1.61 7.05 -0.69
N VAL A 102 2.39 7.35 -1.72
CA VAL A 102 3.77 7.82 -1.57
C VAL A 102 3.80 9.17 -0.83
N GLU A 103 3.01 10.13 -1.30
CA GLU A 103 2.92 11.46 -0.69
C GLU A 103 2.37 11.41 0.73
N PHE A 104 1.41 10.51 1.00
CA PHE A 104 0.91 10.26 2.35
C PHE A 104 2.05 9.89 3.30
N LEU A 105 2.96 8.98 2.93
CA LEU A 105 4.10 8.65 3.79
C LEU A 105 5.10 9.79 3.89
N ARG A 106 5.46 10.41 2.76
CA ARG A 106 6.46 11.48 2.73
C ARG A 106 6.08 12.68 3.59
N LYS A 107 4.80 13.06 3.57
CA LYS A 107 4.27 14.20 4.34
C LYS A 107 3.91 13.84 5.77
N ASN A 108 3.97 12.56 6.15
CA ASN A 108 3.58 12.13 7.48
C ASN A 108 4.69 12.44 8.49
N PRO A 109 4.43 13.29 9.52
CA PRO A 109 5.45 13.71 10.49
C PRO A 109 5.96 12.56 11.40
N LEU A 110 5.35 11.38 11.32
CA LEU A 110 5.79 10.18 12.05
C LEU A 110 6.82 9.36 11.27
N ILE A 111 7.13 9.74 10.02
CA ILE A 111 8.16 9.12 9.19
C ILE A 111 9.46 9.89 9.38
N TYR A 112 10.58 9.16 9.56
CA TYR A 112 11.90 9.77 9.73
C TYR A 112 12.33 10.51 8.46
N GLU A 113 12.98 11.66 8.61
CA GLU A 113 13.41 12.53 7.49
C GLU A 113 14.38 11.83 6.51
N ASP A 114 15.16 10.86 6.97
CA ASP A 114 16.08 10.06 6.15
C ASP A 114 15.40 8.87 5.45
N THR A 115 14.07 8.76 5.58
CA THR A 115 13.29 7.69 4.94
C THR A 115 13.08 7.95 3.46
N VAL A 116 13.48 7.00 2.64
CA VAL A 116 13.24 7.03 1.19
C VAL A 116 11.96 6.28 0.86
N VAL A 117 11.03 6.93 0.17
CA VAL A 117 9.78 6.32 -0.30
C VAL A 117 9.73 6.36 -1.82
N SER A 118 9.39 5.23 -2.45
CA SER A 118 9.29 5.10 -3.91
C SER A 118 7.98 4.44 -4.32
N GLY A 119 7.43 4.87 -5.46
CA GLY A 119 6.17 4.39 -6.01
C GLY A 119 6.38 3.51 -7.25
N TRP A 120 5.69 2.37 -7.29
CA TRP A 120 5.86 1.32 -8.29
C TRP A 120 4.53 0.75 -8.74
N VAL A 121 4.50 0.32 -9.99
CA VAL A 121 3.38 -0.38 -10.59
C VAL A 121 3.85 -1.74 -11.10
N PHE A 122 3.11 -2.78 -10.74
CA PHE A 122 3.21 -4.12 -11.28
C PHE A 122 2.09 -4.33 -12.29
N ASP A 123 2.42 -4.76 -13.49
CA ASP A 123 1.44 -5.11 -14.50
C ASP A 123 1.13 -6.59 -14.44
N ASP A 124 -0.12 -6.89 -14.07
CA ASP A 124 -0.61 -8.26 -13.93
C ASP A 124 -0.61 -9.02 -15.27
N GLU A 125 -0.80 -8.33 -16.40
CA GLU A 125 -0.83 -8.97 -17.72
C GLU A 125 0.57 -9.34 -18.20
N THR A 126 1.54 -8.43 -18.05
CA THR A 126 2.89 -8.61 -18.61
C THR A 126 3.92 -9.11 -17.60
N GLY A 127 3.60 -9.07 -16.29
CA GLY A 127 4.51 -9.37 -15.20
C GLY A 127 5.64 -8.34 -15.03
N LYS A 128 5.57 -7.21 -15.73
CA LYS A 128 6.58 -6.15 -15.66
C LYS A 128 6.36 -5.28 -14.43
N VAL A 129 7.44 -4.74 -13.91
CA VAL A 129 7.45 -3.72 -12.85
C VAL A 129 8.09 -2.47 -13.42
N TRP A 130 7.43 -1.31 -13.24
CA TRP A 130 8.04 -0.02 -13.54
C TRP A 130 7.88 0.96 -12.38
N ILE A 131 8.71 1.97 -12.43
CA ILE A 131 8.77 3.03 -11.43
C ILE A 131 7.86 4.15 -11.88
N PHE A 132 7.01 4.59 -10.96
CA PHE A 132 6.11 5.68 -11.22
C PHE A 132 6.60 7.01 -10.64
N PHE A 133 7.34 6.98 -9.52
CA PHE A 133 7.77 8.20 -8.83
C PHE A 133 9.02 8.02 -7.94
N PHE A 134 9.86 9.06 -7.88
CA PHE A 134 11.10 9.12 -7.08
C PHE A 134 11.22 10.39 -6.23
N ASP A 135 12.01 10.28 -5.16
CA ASP A 135 12.52 11.41 -4.39
C ASP A 135 13.92 11.86 -4.87
N GLU A 136 14.26 13.14 -4.69
CA GLU A 136 15.59 13.70 -4.94
C GLU A 136 16.68 12.96 -4.14
N LEU A 137 16.35 12.51 -2.92
CA LEU A 137 17.24 11.75 -2.05
C LEU A 137 17.59 10.38 -2.66
N PHE A 138 16.63 9.74 -3.36
CA PHE A 138 16.88 8.52 -4.11
C PHE A 138 17.73 8.79 -5.36
N ASN A 139 17.46 9.87 -6.11
CA ASN A 139 18.26 10.23 -7.29
C ASN A 139 19.73 10.46 -6.90
N ALA A 140 20.00 11.16 -5.80
CA ALA A 140 21.35 11.37 -5.29
C ALA A 140 22.04 10.06 -4.84
N LEU A 141 21.30 9.10 -4.27
CA LEU A 141 21.80 7.78 -3.90
C LEU A 141 22.07 6.89 -5.14
N PHE A 142 21.23 6.99 -6.16
CA PHE A 142 21.32 6.24 -7.42
C PHE A 142 22.44 6.75 -8.33
N GLU A 143 22.71 8.06 -8.37
CA GLU A 143 23.85 8.61 -9.11
C GLU A 143 25.19 8.27 -8.45
N LYS A 144 25.26 8.29 -7.12
CA LYS A 144 26.52 8.00 -6.38
C LYS A 144 26.84 6.53 -6.25
N ARG A 145 25.85 5.64 -6.34
CA ARG A 145 26.04 4.20 -6.37
C ARG A 145 25.22 3.70 -7.54
N ARG A 146 25.87 3.08 -8.55
CA ARG A 146 25.22 2.24 -9.57
C ARG A 146 24.43 1.12 -8.87
N LEU A 147 23.28 1.48 -8.28
CA LEU A 147 22.30 0.58 -7.70
C LEU A 147 21.54 -0.01 -8.87
N ILE A 148 22.22 -0.90 -9.60
CA ILE A 148 21.54 -2.06 -10.15
C ILE A 148 20.83 -2.67 -8.95
N PHE A 149 19.51 -2.83 -9.03
CA PHE A 149 18.64 -3.42 -8.01
C PHE A 149 19.37 -4.55 -7.28
N ARG A 150 19.99 -4.18 -6.16
CA ARG A 150 20.64 -5.08 -5.25
C ARG A 150 19.67 -5.24 -4.10
N THR A 151 18.85 -6.26 -4.28
CA THR A 151 17.82 -6.78 -3.38
C THR A 151 18.42 -7.28 -2.06
N ASP A 152 19.75 -7.36 -1.99
CA ASP A 152 20.62 -7.72 -0.87
C ASP A 152 20.81 -6.61 0.20
N SER A 153 19.97 -5.57 0.24
CA SER A 153 19.96 -4.59 1.33
C SER A 153 18.90 -4.95 2.38
N PRO A 154 19.28 -5.41 3.60
CA PRO A 154 18.36 -5.90 4.64
C PRO A 154 17.41 -4.84 5.25
N SER A 155 17.33 -3.64 4.67
CA SER A 155 16.64 -2.47 5.18
C SER A 155 15.49 -1.97 4.30
N CYS A 156 15.08 -2.76 3.29
CA CYS A 156 14.03 -2.39 2.36
C CYS A 156 12.68 -3.03 2.74
N LEU A 157 11.61 -2.25 2.82
CA LEU A 157 10.25 -2.73 3.06
C LEU A 157 9.39 -2.53 1.82
N LYS A 158 8.64 -3.57 1.43
CA LYS A 158 7.74 -3.54 0.28
C LYS A 158 6.30 -3.62 0.73
N LEU A 159 5.51 -2.60 0.38
CA LEU A 159 4.07 -2.57 0.54
C LEU A 159 3.47 -3.05 -0.77
N VAL A 160 2.87 -4.24 -0.77
CA VAL A 160 2.40 -4.92 -1.97
C VAL A 160 0.91 -5.15 -1.87
N ASP A 161 0.18 -4.65 -2.86
CA ASP A 161 -1.24 -4.93 -3.00
C ASP A 161 -1.54 -6.44 -3.08
N ASN A 162 -2.65 -6.86 -2.48
CA ASN A 162 -3.11 -8.25 -2.41
C ASN A 162 -4.55 -8.43 -2.92
N CYS A 163 -5.15 -7.39 -3.51
CA CYS A 163 -6.48 -7.44 -4.11
C CYS A 163 -6.42 -8.00 -5.55
N ALA A 164 -5.85 -9.19 -5.72
CA ALA A 164 -6.02 -9.94 -6.96
C ALA A 164 -7.43 -10.55 -6.99
N VAL A 165 -8.21 -10.25 -8.01
CA VAL A 165 -9.44 -10.97 -8.32
C VAL A 165 -9.06 -12.05 -9.32
N GLN A 166 -9.05 -13.32 -8.89
CA GLN A 166 -8.98 -14.45 -9.81
C GLN A 166 -10.28 -14.57 -10.61
#